data_AF-A0A1I0D1Z1-F1
#
_entry.id   AF-A0A1I0D1Z1-F1
#
_cell.length_a   1.000
_cell.length_b   1.000
_cell.length_c   1.000
_cell.angle_alpha   90.00
_cell.angle_beta   90.00
_cell.angle_gamma   90.00
#
_symmetry.space_group_name_H-M   'P 1'
#
loop_
_entity.id
_entity.type
_entity.pdbx_description
1 polymer ?
#
loop_
_entity_poly.entity_id
_entity_poly.type
_entity_poly.pdbx_seq_one_letter_code
_entity_poly.pdbx_strand_id
1 'polypeptide(L)'
;MFNTFYNLVLDGGINQQFFVVMLIIFFISLACLVFKKWMPFVDYTPSLLTSIGIFGTFLGIFFGLLDFNPATIDNSIETLLTGLKTAFVTSLIGLVLSMIFKTIHTIFESRHNASEEITVKEDITPAHIYQVLQNQFNTLDKIADNLIEKGDESSVGQLKLLREETKENQKQNELNLEAFQTKLWTKLDEFSDILSKSATETIIDALKSVIEDFNKNLTDQFGENFKELNDAVFKLVDWQNNNLHEMERLLALHKQNSESVEHISKSTNQISQSMSNAVNFSESLESVLTVNQHQINELSRHLKTFSDMRDKAIEAVPIIQSKIEQVTTELTDGASLINESMTNASTLMTESMTNATTMITESIGDASSKMSESSETISKQLTQAARATSHISGHFNETMKDLIDKFDETFSSVSHEFEISHNKMSEVLSTNTDMILNQIGEHTKLNVDKTTEALNVQFVTFEKVMQSLLNQLETTHQAILKDFGMSQDSISESVKEHTQNVLAAIESQVSSSVAKSIETMNNQANSFDKATLDVVNQFEQAVKAITQEVQTAQIDMSKHLISHSQTVLGGIEQHVKESVEHSNNAINSQLKSIDEGLEQSLNKALEDLGSALATIAGHLMASYKSNTGQ
;
A
#
# COMPACT_ATOMS: atom_id res chain seq x y z
N MET A 1 -56.57 -8.24 -36.14
CA MET A 1 -55.11 -8.14 -35.94
C MET A 1 -54.67 -8.79 -34.62
N PHE A 2 -55.37 -8.56 -33.50
CA PHE A 2 -55.05 -9.21 -32.21
C PHE A 2 -55.23 -10.74 -32.23
N ASN A 3 -56.30 -11.29 -32.83
CA ASN A 3 -56.49 -12.74 -32.95
C ASN A 3 -55.44 -13.44 -33.82
N THR A 4 -54.91 -12.75 -34.83
CA THR A 4 -53.87 -13.30 -35.71
C THR A 4 -52.51 -13.33 -35.02
N PHE A 5 -52.21 -12.33 -34.19
CA PHE A 5 -51.00 -12.28 -33.37
C PHE A 5 -51.05 -13.31 -32.23
N TYR A 6 -52.22 -13.47 -31.60
CA TYR A 6 -52.47 -14.46 -30.56
C TYR A 6 -52.22 -15.90 -31.06
N ASN A 7 -52.77 -16.24 -32.24
CA ASN A 7 -52.55 -17.57 -32.83
C ASN A 7 -51.10 -17.78 -33.30
N LEU A 8 -50.40 -16.72 -33.73
CA LEU A 8 -49.00 -16.83 -34.19
C LEU A 8 -47.99 -17.02 -33.04
N VAL A 9 -48.27 -16.48 -31.86
CA VAL A 9 -47.36 -16.52 -30.71
C VAL A 9 -47.56 -17.77 -29.84
N LEU A 10 -48.78 -18.33 -29.82
CA LEU A 10 -49.16 -19.41 -28.89
C LEU A 10 -49.29 -20.81 -29.50
N ASP A 11 -49.20 -20.98 -30.82
CA ASP A 11 -49.31 -22.32 -31.45
C ASP A 11 -48.06 -23.20 -31.25
N GLY A 12 -46.91 -22.61 -30.88
CA GLY A 12 -45.68 -23.33 -30.57
C GLY A 12 -45.44 -23.39 -29.07
N GLY A 13 -45.52 -24.57 -28.45
CA GLY A 13 -45.41 -24.73 -26.99
C GLY A 13 -44.15 -24.13 -26.36
N ILE A 14 -43.06 -24.03 -27.12
CA ILE A 14 -41.79 -23.44 -26.68
C ILE A 14 -41.86 -21.90 -26.69
N ASN A 15 -42.52 -21.29 -27.67
CA ASN A 15 -42.64 -19.83 -27.78
C ASN A 15 -43.45 -19.23 -26.64
N GLN A 16 -44.51 -19.94 -26.23
CA GLN A 16 -45.32 -19.53 -25.08
C GLN A 16 -44.50 -19.46 -23.80
N GLN A 17 -43.58 -20.41 -23.58
CA GLN A 17 -42.72 -20.43 -22.39
C GLN A 17 -41.73 -19.26 -22.39
N PHE A 18 -41.05 -19.02 -23.52
CA PHE A 18 -40.14 -17.87 -23.65
C PHE A 18 -40.86 -16.53 -23.52
N PHE A 19 -42.06 -16.40 -24.09
CA PHE A 19 -42.88 -15.20 -23.97
C PHE A 19 -43.25 -14.90 -22.51
N VAL A 20 -43.70 -15.91 -21.78
CA VAL A 20 -44.07 -15.77 -20.36
C VAL A 20 -42.86 -15.41 -19.51
N VAL A 21 -41.70 -16.06 -19.72
CA VAL A 21 -40.46 -15.74 -19.00
C VAL A 21 -40.02 -14.29 -19.27
N MET A 22 -40.06 -13.84 -20.52
CA MET A 22 -39.73 -12.47 -20.88
C MET A 22 -40.69 -11.44 -20.25
N LEU A 23 -42.00 -11.74 -20.20
CA LEU A 23 -42.96 -10.87 -19.51
C LEU A 23 -42.74 -10.82 -18.00
N ILE A 24 -42.42 -11.95 -17.36
CA ILE A 24 -42.11 -11.99 -15.92
C ILE A 24 -40.90 -11.11 -15.62
N ILE A 25 -39.82 -11.27 -16.38
CA ILE A 25 -38.61 -10.44 -16.23
C ILE A 25 -38.96 -8.97 -16.46
N PHE A 26 -39.72 -8.65 -17.52
CA PHE A 26 -40.14 -7.29 -17.81
C PHE A 26 -40.92 -6.63 -16.66
N PHE A 27 -41.92 -7.32 -16.10
CA PHE A 27 -42.72 -6.76 -15.00
C PHE A 27 -41.99 -6.71 -13.67
N ILE A 28 -41.13 -7.69 -13.35
CA ILE A 28 -40.28 -7.65 -12.16
C ILE A 28 -39.33 -6.45 -12.25
N SER A 29 -38.69 -6.25 -13.39
CA SER A 29 -37.79 -5.11 -13.60
C SER A 29 -38.54 -3.79 -13.57
N LEU A 30 -39.77 -3.74 -14.06
CA LEU A 30 -40.62 -2.54 -13.98
C LEU A 30 -41.01 -2.22 -12.53
N ALA A 31 -41.34 -3.24 -11.72
CA ALA A 31 -41.58 -3.06 -10.30
C ALA A 31 -40.31 -2.60 -9.55
N CYS A 32 -39.15 -3.22 -9.83
CA CYS A 32 -37.86 -2.81 -9.27
C CYS A 32 -37.50 -1.36 -9.62
N LEU A 33 -37.80 -0.91 -10.84
CA LEU A 33 -37.63 0.48 -11.28
C LEU A 33 -38.53 1.44 -10.49
N VAL A 34 -39.82 1.10 -10.30
CA VAL A 34 -40.77 1.94 -9.55
C VAL A 34 -40.43 1.99 -8.05
N PHE A 35 -40.02 0.87 -7.45
CA PHE A 35 -39.67 0.79 -6.03
C PHE A 35 -38.19 1.14 -5.74
N LYS A 36 -37.40 1.53 -6.76
CA LYS A 36 -35.96 1.85 -6.69
C LYS A 36 -35.13 0.81 -5.93
N LYS A 37 -35.42 -0.48 -6.12
CA LYS A 37 -34.64 -1.58 -5.56
C LYS A 37 -33.96 -2.35 -6.69
N TRP A 38 -32.72 -2.79 -6.45
CA TRP A 38 -31.95 -3.61 -7.40
C TRP A 38 -31.73 -2.94 -8.76
N MET A 39 -31.31 -1.66 -8.75
CA MET A 39 -31.00 -0.89 -9.97
C MET A 39 -30.02 -1.60 -10.94
N PRO A 40 -28.97 -2.32 -10.48
CA PRO A 40 -28.10 -3.06 -11.41
C PRO A 40 -28.85 -4.13 -12.24
N PHE A 41 -29.92 -4.73 -11.69
CA PHE A 41 -30.75 -5.68 -12.43
C PHE A 41 -31.64 -4.97 -13.44
N VAL A 42 -32.16 -3.79 -13.09
CA VAL A 42 -32.96 -2.92 -13.97
C VAL A 42 -32.13 -2.48 -15.17
N ASP A 43 -30.88 -2.03 -14.96
CA ASP A 43 -29.97 -1.61 -16.03
C ASP A 43 -29.64 -2.75 -17.01
N TYR A 44 -29.49 -3.96 -16.47
CA TYR A 44 -29.17 -5.15 -17.26
C TYR A 44 -30.39 -5.76 -17.99
N THR A 45 -31.60 -5.39 -17.59
CA THR A 45 -32.86 -6.01 -18.07
C THR A 45 -33.02 -5.96 -19.60
N PRO A 46 -32.82 -4.82 -20.30
CA PRO A 46 -32.92 -4.79 -21.76
C PRO A 46 -31.97 -5.78 -22.46
N SER A 47 -30.75 -5.89 -21.95
CA SER A 47 -29.75 -6.83 -22.49
C SER A 47 -30.19 -8.28 -22.25
N LEU A 48 -30.72 -8.57 -21.07
CA LEU A 48 -31.23 -9.89 -20.71
C LEU A 48 -32.44 -10.31 -21.57
N LEU A 49 -33.43 -9.43 -21.78
CA LEU A 49 -34.57 -9.72 -22.66
C LEU A 49 -34.15 -9.97 -24.10
N THR A 50 -33.18 -9.19 -24.61
CA THR A 50 -32.64 -9.38 -25.96
C THR A 50 -31.87 -10.70 -26.08
N SER A 51 -31.06 -11.02 -25.07
CA SER A 51 -30.28 -12.27 -25.02
C SER A 51 -31.18 -13.51 -24.93
N ILE A 52 -32.25 -13.45 -24.12
CA ILE A 52 -33.27 -14.51 -24.06
C ILE A 52 -34.01 -14.64 -25.39
N GLY A 53 -34.30 -13.53 -26.06
CA GLY A 53 -34.89 -13.53 -27.41
C GLY A 53 -33.98 -14.19 -28.45
N ILE A 54 -32.67 -13.89 -28.43
CA ILE A 54 -31.66 -14.51 -29.31
C ILE A 54 -31.51 -16.00 -28.99
N PHE A 55 -31.46 -16.37 -27.71
CA PHE A 55 -31.38 -17.77 -27.29
C PHE A 55 -32.61 -18.57 -27.76
N GLY A 56 -33.81 -17.97 -27.66
CA GLY A 56 -35.03 -18.55 -28.22
C GLY A 56 -34.93 -18.82 -29.73
N THR A 57 -34.29 -17.91 -30.48
CA THR A 57 -34.05 -18.11 -31.93
C THR A 57 -33.15 -19.30 -32.20
N PHE A 58 -32.02 -19.41 -31.50
CA PHE A 58 -31.10 -20.53 -31.68
C PHE A 58 -31.74 -21.86 -31.31
N LEU A 59 -32.52 -21.89 -30.23
CA LEU A 59 -33.21 -23.09 -29.77
C LEU A 59 -34.35 -23.50 -30.71
N GLY A 60 -35.07 -22.54 -31.30
CA GLY A 60 -36.08 -22.81 -32.32
C GLY A 60 -35.51 -23.32 -33.65
N ILE A 61 -34.35 -22.80 -34.07
CA ILE A 61 -33.62 -23.34 -35.23
C ILE A 61 -33.07 -24.74 -34.91
N PHE A 62 -32.54 -24.96 -33.71
CA PHE A 62 -32.04 -26.26 -33.27
C PHE A 62 -33.12 -27.35 -33.31
N PHE A 63 -34.33 -27.07 -32.80
CA PHE A 63 -35.45 -28.00 -32.93
C PHE A 63 -35.93 -28.16 -34.37
N GLY A 64 -35.92 -27.09 -35.19
CA GLY A 64 -36.21 -27.19 -36.62
C GLY A 64 -35.21 -28.04 -37.41
N LEU A 65 -33.98 -28.18 -36.91
CA LEU A 65 -32.92 -29.01 -37.52
C LEU A 65 -32.86 -30.43 -36.96
N LEU A 66 -33.41 -30.70 -35.77
CA LEU A 66 -33.42 -32.06 -35.19
C LEU A 66 -34.28 -33.03 -36.00
N ASP A 67 -35.40 -32.54 -36.54
CA ASP A 67 -36.29 -33.33 -37.41
C ASP A 67 -35.91 -33.22 -38.90
N PHE A 68 -34.76 -32.62 -39.21
CA PHE A 68 -34.30 -32.44 -40.59
C PHE A 68 -33.63 -33.72 -41.10
N ASN A 69 -34.29 -34.42 -42.03
CA ASN A 69 -33.73 -35.62 -42.66
C ASN A 69 -33.26 -35.33 -44.10
N PRO A 70 -31.95 -35.46 -44.41
CA PRO A 70 -31.42 -35.21 -45.75
C PRO A 70 -31.98 -36.11 -46.86
N ALA A 71 -32.59 -37.25 -46.51
CA ALA A 71 -33.17 -38.18 -47.48
C ALA A 71 -34.59 -37.78 -47.95
N THR A 72 -35.31 -36.96 -47.18
CA THR A 72 -36.67 -36.49 -47.50
C THR A 72 -36.73 -34.98 -47.31
N ILE A 73 -36.10 -34.27 -48.24
CA ILE A 73 -35.89 -32.82 -48.17
C ILE A 73 -37.22 -32.06 -48.16
N ASP A 74 -38.21 -32.46 -48.97
CA ASP A 74 -39.46 -31.70 -49.11
C ASP A 74 -40.26 -31.59 -47.80
N ASN A 75 -40.43 -32.70 -47.06
CA ASN A 75 -41.12 -32.70 -45.76
C ASN A 75 -40.28 -32.09 -44.63
N SER A 76 -38.94 -32.22 -44.74
CA SER A 76 -38.01 -31.66 -43.75
C SER A 76 -37.93 -30.13 -43.86
N ILE A 77 -38.12 -29.57 -45.06
CA ILE A 77 -38.13 -28.12 -45.29
C ILE A 77 -39.36 -27.46 -44.64
N GLU A 78 -40.53 -28.07 -44.70
CA GLU A 78 -41.76 -27.51 -44.08
C GLU A 78 -41.66 -27.44 -42.55
N THR A 79 -41.07 -28.48 -41.94
CA THR A 79 -40.79 -28.54 -40.49
C THR A 79 -39.71 -27.53 -40.09
N LEU A 80 -38.65 -27.41 -40.90
CA LEU A 80 -37.60 -26.41 -40.71
C LEU A 80 -38.14 -24.97 -40.82
N LEU A 81 -38.99 -24.69 -41.81
CA LEU A 81 -39.62 -23.38 -42.00
C LEU A 81 -40.53 -23.02 -40.82
N THR A 82 -41.21 -24.01 -40.25
CA THR A 82 -42.06 -23.81 -39.07
C THR A 82 -41.22 -23.53 -37.82
N GLY A 83 -40.13 -24.27 -37.59
CA GLY A 83 -39.17 -24.01 -36.51
C GLY A 83 -38.48 -22.65 -36.64
N LEU A 84 -38.14 -22.25 -37.87
CA LEU A 84 -37.52 -20.96 -38.16
C LEU A 84 -38.50 -19.78 -37.99
N LYS A 85 -39.76 -19.93 -38.43
CA LYS A 85 -40.81 -18.93 -38.19
C LYS A 85 -41.06 -18.72 -36.69
N THR A 86 -41.05 -19.82 -35.93
CA THR A 86 -41.21 -19.85 -34.48
C THR A 86 -40.05 -19.14 -33.77
N ALA A 87 -38.81 -19.48 -34.16
CA ALA A 87 -37.56 -18.85 -33.70
C ALA A 87 -37.51 -17.34 -33.96
N PHE A 88 -38.03 -16.90 -35.10
CA PHE A 88 -38.02 -15.48 -35.47
C PHE A 88 -38.96 -14.65 -34.59
N VAL A 89 -40.14 -15.18 -34.27
CA VAL A 89 -41.14 -14.49 -33.44
C VAL A 89 -40.63 -14.28 -32.00
N THR A 90 -39.91 -15.24 -31.41
CA THR A 90 -39.31 -15.07 -30.07
C THR A 90 -38.26 -13.98 -30.02
N SER A 91 -37.43 -13.87 -31.06
CA SER A 91 -36.44 -12.80 -31.18
C SER A 91 -37.10 -11.42 -31.28
N LEU A 92 -38.14 -11.34 -32.12
CA LEU A 92 -38.88 -10.10 -32.35
C LEU A 92 -39.51 -9.59 -31.06
N ILE A 93 -40.12 -10.48 -30.28
CA ILE A 93 -40.70 -10.14 -28.99
C ILE A 93 -39.63 -9.65 -28.01
N GLY A 94 -38.49 -10.34 -27.89
CA GLY A 94 -37.42 -9.96 -26.97
C GLY A 94 -36.84 -8.58 -27.29
N LEU A 95 -36.68 -8.27 -28.58
CA LEU A 95 -36.26 -6.95 -29.05
C LEU A 95 -37.30 -5.87 -28.75
N VAL A 96 -38.58 -6.14 -29.03
CA VAL A 96 -39.66 -5.17 -28.79
C VAL A 96 -39.81 -4.87 -27.30
N LEU A 97 -39.81 -5.89 -26.43
CA LEU A 97 -39.90 -5.67 -24.98
C LEU A 97 -38.67 -4.96 -24.41
N SER A 98 -37.46 -5.29 -24.89
CA SER A 98 -36.22 -4.59 -24.53
C SER A 98 -36.27 -3.11 -24.91
N MET A 99 -36.78 -2.81 -26.10
CA MET A 99 -36.93 -1.45 -26.60
C MET A 99 -37.94 -0.66 -25.76
N ILE A 100 -39.11 -1.25 -25.48
CA ILE A 100 -40.12 -0.63 -24.61
C ILE A 100 -39.55 -0.37 -23.21
N PHE A 101 -38.80 -1.32 -22.64
CA PHE A 101 -38.20 -1.16 -21.31
C PHE A 101 -37.18 -0.02 -21.29
N LYS A 102 -36.28 0.06 -22.28
CA LYS A 102 -35.32 1.18 -22.39
C LYS A 102 -36.02 2.53 -22.47
N THR A 103 -37.09 2.64 -23.26
CA THR A 103 -37.85 3.88 -23.37
C THR A 103 -38.46 4.28 -22.02
N ILE A 104 -39.03 3.34 -21.28
CA ILE A 104 -39.59 3.59 -19.94
C ILE A 104 -38.48 3.98 -18.94
N HIS A 105 -37.36 3.25 -18.95
CA HIS A 105 -36.20 3.50 -18.09
C HIS A 105 -35.67 4.92 -18.25
N THR A 106 -35.36 5.32 -19.48
CA THR A 106 -34.82 6.65 -19.80
C THR A 106 -35.79 7.78 -19.44
N ILE A 107 -37.10 7.60 -19.67
CA ILE A 107 -38.10 8.60 -19.30
C ILE A 107 -38.24 8.74 -17.78
N PHE A 108 -38.13 7.64 -17.03
CA PHE A 108 -38.24 7.65 -15.57
C PHE A 108 -37.01 8.27 -14.90
N GLU A 109 -35.81 7.98 -15.42
CA GLU A 109 -34.54 8.51 -14.91
C GLU A 109 -34.38 10.02 -15.23
N SER A 110 -34.81 10.46 -16.41
CA SER A 110 -34.78 11.87 -16.82
C SER A 110 -35.76 12.77 -16.07
N ARG A 111 -36.65 12.23 -15.24
CA ARG A 111 -37.61 12.99 -14.42
C ARG A 111 -37.12 13.31 -13.00
N HIS A 112 -35.94 12.83 -12.58
CA HIS A 112 -35.52 12.93 -11.17
C HIS A 112 -34.13 13.50 -10.89
N ASN A 113 -33.27 13.70 -11.89
CA ASN A 113 -31.92 14.22 -11.67
C ASN A 113 -31.79 15.67 -12.13
N ALA A 114 -32.39 16.58 -11.35
CA ALA A 114 -31.91 17.94 -11.21
C ALA A 114 -31.24 18.03 -9.83
N SER A 115 -29.96 18.42 -9.82
CA SER A 115 -29.09 18.74 -8.68
C SER A 115 -28.02 17.69 -8.30
N GLU A 116 -26.78 18.08 -8.61
CA GLU A 116 -25.51 17.84 -7.92
C GLU A 116 -24.54 16.71 -8.34
N GLU A 117 -23.26 17.07 -8.19
CA GLU A 117 -22.09 16.80 -9.02
C GLU A 117 -21.15 15.71 -8.50
N ILE A 118 -20.58 14.99 -9.48
CA ILE A 118 -19.19 14.52 -9.64
C ILE A 118 -18.61 13.55 -8.58
N THR A 119 -18.40 12.30 -9.01
CA THR A 119 -17.18 11.53 -8.69
C THR A 119 -16.65 10.81 -9.93
N VAL A 120 -15.34 10.96 -10.13
CA VAL A 120 -14.54 10.48 -11.26
C VAL A 120 -14.33 8.97 -11.20
N LYS A 121 -14.56 8.28 -12.33
CA LYS A 121 -13.77 7.11 -12.77
C LYS A 121 -13.83 6.95 -14.30
N GLU A 122 -12.64 7.05 -14.90
CA GLU A 122 -12.17 6.52 -16.20
C GLU A 122 -12.91 6.88 -17.50
N ASP A 123 -12.35 7.89 -18.18
CA ASP A 123 -11.98 7.99 -19.60
C ASP A 123 -12.69 7.11 -20.65
N ILE A 124 -13.58 7.73 -21.43
CA ILE A 124 -13.49 7.78 -22.91
C ILE A 124 -14.04 9.15 -23.38
N THR A 125 -13.20 10.03 -23.92
CA THR A 125 -13.60 11.36 -24.45
C THR A 125 -13.28 11.52 -25.96
N PRO A 126 -13.91 12.51 -26.66
CA PRO A 126 -14.49 12.38 -28.01
C PRO A 126 -13.58 12.08 -29.21
N ALA A 127 -12.27 12.06 -29.03
CA ALA A 127 -11.32 11.84 -30.12
C ALA A 127 -11.33 10.39 -30.64
N HIS A 128 -11.57 9.40 -29.76
CA HIS A 128 -11.55 7.97 -30.12
C HIS A 128 -12.72 7.54 -31.01
N ILE A 129 -13.86 8.23 -30.97
CA ILE A 129 -15.03 7.93 -31.82
C ILE A 129 -14.97 8.74 -33.13
N TYR A 130 -14.45 9.97 -33.09
CA TYR A 130 -14.29 10.81 -34.27
C TYR A 130 -13.27 10.21 -35.27
N GLN A 131 -12.17 9.61 -34.79
CA GLN A 131 -11.17 8.96 -35.65
C GLN A 131 -11.67 7.68 -36.34
N VAL A 132 -12.55 6.90 -35.69
CA VAL A 132 -13.10 5.69 -36.29
C VAL A 132 -14.18 6.04 -37.33
N LEU A 133 -15.01 7.05 -37.06
CA LEU A 133 -16.08 7.50 -37.97
C LEU A 133 -15.56 8.16 -39.26
N GLN A 134 -14.43 8.87 -39.22
CA GLN A 134 -13.90 9.54 -40.41
C GLN A 134 -13.20 8.56 -41.37
N ASN A 135 -12.58 7.50 -40.84
CA ASN A 135 -11.96 6.43 -41.63
C ASN A 135 -13.01 5.49 -42.27
N GLN A 136 -14.18 5.34 -41.67
CA GLN A 136 -15.25 4.48 -42.19
C GLN A 136 -16.10 5.15 -43.29
N PHE A 137 -16.18 6.50 -43.29
CA PHE A 137 -16.99 7.26 -44.26
C PHE A 137 -16.32 7.38 -45.65
N ASN A 138 -15.00 7.61 -45.71
CA ASN A 138 -14.29 7.80 -46.98
C ASN A 138 -14.11 6.51 -47.81
N THR A 139 -14.15 5.33 -47.19
CA THR A 139 -14.00 4.03 -47.89
C THR A 139 -15.33 3.55 -48.49
N LEU A 140 -16.48 3.94 -47.91
CA LEU A 140 -17.80 3.57 -48.42
C LEU A 140 -18.26 4.44 -49.60
N ASP A 141 -17.83 5.71 -49.67
CA ASP A 141 -18.22 6.64 -50.74
C ASP A 141 -17.60 6.26 -52.10
N LYS A 142 -16.33 5.81 -52.13
CA LYS A 142 -15.63 5.44 -53.38
C LYS A 142 -16.01 4.06 -53.95
N ILE A 143 -16.58 3.18 -53.12
CA ILE A 143 -17.08 1.87 -53.55
C ILE A 143 -18.50 2.00 -54.13
N ALA A 144 -19.30 2.94 -53.59
CA ALA A 144 -20.63 3.25 -54.10
C ALA A 144 -20.61 3.89 -55.51
N ASP A 145 -19.67 4.79 -55.78
CA ASP A 145 -19.55 5.46 -57.09
C ASP A 145 -19.13 4.51 -58.24
N ASN A 146 -18.47 3.38 -57.95
CA ASN A 146 -17.92 2.50 -58.99
C ASN A 146 -18.78 1.26 -59.32
N LEU A 147 -19.89 1.01 -58.62
CA LEU A 147 -20.62 -0.25 -58.76
C LEU A 147 -22.08 -0.14 -59.24
N ILE A 148 -22.72 1.03 -59.18
CA ILE A 148 -24.17 1.10 -59.47
C ILE A 148 -24.60 2.42 -60.11
N GLU A 149 -23.93 2.92 -61.16
CA GLU A 149 -24.63 3.82 -62.11
C GLU A 149 -23.95 3.96 -63.50
N LYS A 150 -23.82 2.84 -64.23
CA LYS A 150 -23.93 2.71 -65.71
C LYS A 150 -23.50 1.30 -66.16
N GLY A 151 -24.38 0.33 -65.94
CA GLY A 151 -24.21 -1.05 -66.39
C GLY A 151 -25.05 -1.37 -67.63
N ASP A 152 -24.76 -0.73 -68.77
CA ASP A 152 -25.33 -1.11 -70.09
C ASP A 152 -24.27 -1.42 -71.16
N GLU A 153 -22.99 -1.53 -70.79
CA GLU A 153 -21.92 -1.98 -71.69
C GLU A 153 -20.91 -2.85 -70.94
N SER A 154 -21.18 -4.15 -70.78
CA SER A 154 -20.09 -5.09 -70.47
C SER A 154 -20.30 -6.50 -71.03
N SER A 155 -19.33 -6.87 -71.87
CA SER A 155 -18.74 -8.16 -72.28
C SER A 155 -19.59 -9.41 -72.57
N VAL A 156 -20.77 -9.59 -72.01
CA VAL A 156 -21.64 -10.77 -72.26
C VAL A 156 -22.63 -10.52 -73.42
N GLY A 157 -23.02 -9.26 -73.66
CA GLY A 157 -23.86 -8.88 -74.81
C GLY A 157 -23.12 -8.82 -76.15
N GLN A 158 -21.84 -8.44 -76.14
CA GLN A 158 -21.04 -8.27 -77.36
C GLN A 158 -20.58 -9.61 -77.97
N LEU A 159 -20.46 -10.68 -77.18
CA LEU A 159 -20.09 -12.02 -77.68
C LEU A 159 -21.25 -12.72 -78.42
N LYS A 160 -22.49 -12.31 -78.15
CA LYS A 160 -23.70 -12.89 -78.76
C LYS A 160 -23.96 -12.31 -80.16
N LEU A 161 -23.71 -11.01 -80.33
CA LEU A 161 -23.89 -10.29 -81.61
C LEU A 161 -22.86 -10.68 -82.68
N LEU A 162 -21.60 -10.92 -82.31
CA LEU A 162 -20.55 -11.37 -83.25
C LEU A 162 -20.81 -12.77 -83.85
N ARG A 163 -21.53 -13.64 -83.12
CA ARG A 163 -21.86 -15.00 -83.58
C ARG A 163 -23.03 -15.03 -84.57
N GLU A 164 -23.95 -14.07 -84.46
CA GLU A 164 -25.08 -13.90 -85.39
C GLU A 164 -24.61 -13.23 -86.71
N GLU A 165 -23.68 -12.26 -86.63
CA GLU A 165 -23.17 -11.50 -87.79
C GLU A 165 -22.26 -12.31 -88.72
N THR A 166 -21.53 -13.31 -88.18
CA THR A 166 -20.66 -14.20 -88.98
C THR A 166 -21.45 -15.21 -89.83
N LYS A 167 -22.71 -15.50 -89.48
CA LYS A 167 -23.57 -16.48 -90.18
C LYS A 167 -24.36 -15.87 -91.34
N GLU A 168 -24.59 -14.56 -91.33
CA GLU A 168 -25.33 -13.83 -92.37
C GLU A 168 -24.39 -13.42 -93.55
N ASN A 169 -23.13 -13.10 -93.27
CA ASN A 169 -22.14 -12.67 -94.29
C ASN A 169 -21.77 -13.78 -95.30
N GLN A 170 -21.90 -15.05 -94.91
CA GLN A 170 -21.56 -16.19 -95.77
C GLN A 170 -22.65 -16.51 -96.81
N LYS A 171 -23.89 -16.06 -96.58
CA LYS A 171 -25.05 -16.30 -97.47
C LYS A 171 -25.24 -15.19 -98.53
N GLN A 172 -24.73 -13.99 -98.28
CA GLN A 172 -24.75 -12.88 -99.25
C GLN A 172 -23.68 -13.02 -100.36
N ASN A 173 -22.58 -13.72 -100.10
CA ASN A 173 -21.50 -13.86 -101.08
C ASN A 173 -21.82 -14.85 -102.22
N GLU A 174 -22.76 -15.79 -102.02
CA GLU A 174 -23.23 -16.72 -103.06
C GLU A 174 -24.24 -16.08 -104.04
N LEU A 175 -24.99 -15.05 -103.61
CA LEU A 175 -26.03 -14.41 -104.44
C LEU A 175 -25.50 -13.30 -105.37
N ASN A 176 -24.36 -12.68 -105.06
CA ASN A 176 -23.77 -11.62 -105.91
C ASN A 176 -22.99 -12.14 -107.13
N LEU A 177 -22.57 -13.41 -107.13
CA LEU A 177 -21.77 -14.00 -108.21
C LEU A 177 -22.64 -14.41 -109.43
N GLU A 178 -23.91 -14.75 -109.19
CA GLU A 178 -24.88 -15.11 -110.23
C GLU A 178 -25.36 -13.88 -111.03
N ALA A 179 -25.45 -12.70 -110.41
CA ALA A 179 -25.88 -11.45 -111.04
C ALA A 179 -24.83 -10.80 -111.97
N PHE A 180 -23.53 -11.08 -111.78
CA PHE A 180 -22.44 -10.55 -112.61
C PHE A 180 -22.40 -11.22 -114.01
N GLN A 181 -22.64 -12.53 -114.07
CA GLN A 181 -22.56 -13.31 -115.30
C GLN A 181 -23.63 -12.92 -116.33
N THR A 182 -24.82 -12.52 -115.88
CA THR A 182 -25.93 -12.10 -116.76
C THR A 182 -25.66 -10.74 -117.42
N LYS A 183 -24.89 -9.84 -116.79
CA LYS A 183 -24.63 -8.47 -117.29
C LYS A 183 -23.55 -8.39 -118.38
N LEU A 184 -22.65 -9.38 -118.44
CA LEU A 184 -21.56 -9.46 -119.43
C LEU A 184 -22.05 -9.83 -120.85
N TRP A 185 -23.04 -10.72 -120.97
CA TRP A 185 -23.56 -11.15 -122.27
C TRP A 185 -24.41 -10.07 -122.96
N THR A 186 -25.18 -9.29 -122.20
CA THR A 186 -26.01 -8.21 -122.74
C THR A 186 -25.19 -7.08 -123.39
N LYS A 187 -23.95 -6.83 -122.95
CA LYS A 187 -23.10 -5.78 -123.52
C LYS A 187 -22.31 -6.20 -124.75
N LEU A 188 -22.17 -7.51 -124.99
CA LEU A 188 -21.44 -8.06 -126.14
C LEU A 188 -22.34 -8.13 -127.40
N ASP A 189 -23.65 -8.25 -127.20
CA ASP A 189 -24.68 -8.26 -128.26
C ASP A 189 -24.92 -6.85 -128.86
N GLU A 190 -24.81 -5.78 -128.06
CA GLU A 190 -24.89 -4.37 -128.51
C GLU A 190 -23.71 -3.94 -129.41
N PHE A 191 -22.58 -4.66 -129.41
CA PHE A 191 -21.40 -4.30 -130.19
C PHE A 191 -21.44 -4.88 -131.63
N SER A 192 -22.23 -5.93 -131.86
CA SER A 192 -22.29 -6.62 -133.16
C SER A 192 -23.23 -5.95 -134.18
N ASP A 193 -24.10 -5.04 -133.75
CA ASP A 193 -25.15 -4.45 -134.59
C ASP A 193 -24.68 -3.20 -135.38
N ILE A 194 -23.54 -2.61 -135.01
CA ILE A 194 -23.00 -1.38 -135.64
C ILE A 194 -22.15 -1.67 -136.91
N LEU A 195 -21.95 -2.93 -137.28
CA LEU A 195 -20.94 -3.35 -138.27
C LEU A 195 -21.45 -3.88 -139.63
N SER A 196 -22.67 -3.54 -140.12
CA SER A 196 -23.13 -4.14 -141.41
C SER A 196 -24.11 -3.33 -142.32
N LYS A 197 -23.65 -2.28 -143.05
CA LYS A 197 -23.90 -2.06 -144.54
C LYS A 197 -23.40 -0.73 -145.18
N SER A 198 -22.92 -0.87 -146.45
CA SER A 198 -22.68 0.10 -147.58
C SER A 198 -21.28 0.78 -147.63
N ALA A 199 -20.44 0.74 -148.68
CA ALA A 199 -20.61 0.51 -150.13
C ALA A 199 -19.30 -0.02 -150.80
N THR A 200 -19.44 -0.78 -151.91
CA THR A 200 -18.39 -1.64 -152.51
C THR A 200 -18.06 -1.33 -153.99
N GLU A 201 -18.21 -0.10 -154.50
CA GLU A 201 -17.92 0.18 -155.93
C GLU A 201 -16.75 1.16 -156.19
N THR A 202 -16.33 1.99 -155.24
CA THR A 202 -15.21 2.94 -155.43
C THR A 202 -13.82 2.32 -155.25
N ILE A 203 -13.73 1.11 -154.70
CA ILE A 203 -12.46 0.50 -154.25
C ILE A 203 -11.66 -0.13 -155.40
N ILE A 204 -12.33 -0.54 -156.49
CA ILE A 204 -11.68 -1.34 -157.54
C ILE A 204 -10.68 -0.50 -158.37
N ASP A 205 -10.93 0.80 -158.59
CA ASP A 205 -9.99 1.67 -159.33
C ASP A 205 -8.86 2.24 -158.46
N ALA A 206 -9.05 2.37 -157.14
CA ALA A 206 -8.01 2.82 -156.22
C ALA A 206 -6.92 1.76 -155.98
N LEU A 207 -7.29 0.46 -156.01
CA LEU A 207 -6.38 -0.64 -155.73
C LEU A 207 -5.21 -0.75 -156.71
N LYS A 208 -5.40 -0.36 -157.97
CA LYS A 208 -4.37 -0.51 -159.01
C LYS A 208 -3.19 0.46 -158.84
N SER A 209 -3.46 1.68 -158.39
CA SER A 209 -2.41 2.69 -158.15
C SER A 209 -1.62 2.43 -156.86
N VAL A 210 -2.22 1.75 -155.88
CA VAL A 210 -1.59 1.48 -154.58
C VAL A 210 -0.55 0.36 -154.67
N ILE A 211 -0.74 -0.65 -155.53
CA ILE A 211 0.19 -1.78 -155.64
C ILE A 211 1.53 -1.36 -156.25
N GLU A 212 1.55 -0.40 -157.17
CA GLU A 212 2.82 0.14 -157.71
C GLU A 212 3.58 0.95 -156.66
N ASP A 213 2.89 1.75 -155.86
CA ASP A 213 3.49 2.55 -154.78
C ASP A 213 3.94 1.69 -153.59
N PHE A 214 3.25 0.56 -153.34
CA PHE A 214 3.61 -0.45 -152.34
C PHE A 214 4.95 -1.13 -152.67
N ASN A 215 5.19 -1.48 -153.93
CA ASN A 215 6.42 -2.18 -154.32
C ASN A 215 7.68 -1.30 -154.21
N LYS A 216 7.54 0.03 -154.25
CA LYS A 216 8.67 0.95 -154.08
C LYS A 216 9.02 1.16 -152.59
N ASN A 217 8.02 1.27 -151.71
CA ASN A 217 8.24 1.48 -150.27
C ASN A 217 8.81 0.25 -149.53
N LEU A 218 8.62 -0.97 -150.05
CA LEU A 218 9.04 -2.20 -149.39
C LEU A 218 10.58 -2.34 -149.33
N THR A 219 11.29 -1.91 -150.38
CA THR A 219 12.76 -2.07 -150.45
C THR A 219 13.50 -1.01 -149.62
N ASP A 220 13.03 0.24 -149.61
CA ASP A 220 13.79 1.36 -149.01
C ASP A 220 13.49 1.58 -147.52
N GLN A 221 12.23 1.47 -147.07
CA GLN A 221 11.87 1.82 -145.68
C GLN A 221 11.83 0.64 -144.70
N PHE A 222 11.68 -0.61 -145.17
CA PHE A 222 11.62 -1.77 -144.27
C PHE A 222 12.99 -2.36 -143.94
N GLY A 223 14.01 -2.21 -144.80
CA GLY A 223 15.35 -2.75 -144.56
C GLY A 223 16.09 -2.11 -143.38
N GLU A 224 16.08 -0.77 -143.29
CA GLU A 224 16.68 -0.02 -142.17
C GLU A 224 15.95 -0.29 -140.84
N ASN A 225 14.61 -0.36 -140.86
CA ASN A 225 13.80 -0.62 -139.66
C ASN A 225 14.07 -2.00 -139.02
N PHE A 226 14.35 -3.06 -139.80
CA PHE A 226 14.71 -4.35 -139.22
C PHE A 226 16.06 -4.33 -138.47
N LYS A 227 16.98 -3.44 -138.86
CA LYS A 227 18.27 -3.29 -138.21
C LYS A 227 18.15 -2.57 -136.87
N GLU A 228 17.37 -1.48 -136.81
CA GLU A 228 17.02 -0.83 -135.55
C GLU A 228 16.19 -1.74 -134.63
N LEU A 229 15.27 -2.55 -135.18
CA LEU A 229 14.49 -3.51 -134.41
C LEU A 229 15.40 -4.54 -133.72
N ASN A 230 16.40 -5.08 -134.43
CA ASN A 230 17.33 -6.04 -133.84
C ASN A 230 18.17 -5.43 -132.71
N ASP A 231 18.57 -4.16 -132.86
CA ASP A 231 19.31 -3.41 -131.83
C ASP A 231 18.43 -3.12 -130.58
N ALA A 232 17.14 -2.82 -130.80
CA ALA A 232 16.16 -2.68 -129.74
C ALA A 232 15.91 -4.00 -128.98
N VAL A 233 15.89 -5.14 -129.68
CA VAL A 233 15.77 -6.47 -129.06
C VAL A 233 16.99 -6.78 -128.19
N PHE A 234 18.22 -6.48 -128.63
CA PHE A 234 19.41 -6.65 -127.80
C PHE A 234 19.38 -5.77 -126.54
N LYS A 235 19.01 -4.50 -126.67
CA LYS A 235 18.84 -3.61 -125.50
C LYS A 235 17.76 -4.10 -124.54
N LEU A 236 16.72 -4.78 -125.04
CA LEU A 236 15.68 -5.38 -124.21
C LEU A 236 16.19 -6.60 -123.43
N VAL A 237 17.05 -7.42 -124.03
CA VAL A 237 17.72 -8.55 -123.36
C VAL A 237 18.69 -8.04 -122.30
N ASP A 238 19.49 -7.01 -122.61
CA ASP A 238 20.38 -6.37 -121.63
C ASP A 238 19.59 -5.76 -120.46
N TRP A 239 18.46 -5.10 -120.75
CA TRP A 239 17.54 -4.60 -119.72
C TRP A 239 16.98 -5.74 -118.85
N GLN A 240 16.61 -6.88 -119.44
CA GLN A 240 16.10 -8.03 -118.70
C GLN A 240 17.15 -8.62 -117.75
N ASN A 241 18.40 -8.75 -118.19
CA ASN A 241 19.50 -9.23 -117.36
C ASN A 241 19.81 -8.28 -116.19
N ASN A 242 19.76 -6.96 -116.42
CA ASN A 242 19.92 -5.97 -115.37
C ASN A 242 18.74 -5.99 -114.37
N ASN A 243 17.50 -6.15 -114.85
CA ASN A 243 16.32 -6.19 -113.99
C ASN A 243 16.33 -7.43 -113.07
N LEU A 244 16.88 -8.56 -113.53
CA LEU A 244 17.04 -9.76 -112.71
C LEU A 244 17.99 -9.53 -111.52
N HIS A 245 19.13 -8.86 -111.74
CA HIS A 245 20.04 -8.47 -110.66
C HIS A 245 19.40 -7.53 -109.65
N GLU A 246 18.57 -6.59 -110.12
CA GLU A 246 17.88 -5.66 -109.22
C GLU A 246 16.78 -6.35 -108.40
N MET A 247 16.08 -7.35 -108.98
CA MET A 247 15.12 -8.18 -108.25
C MET A 247 15.78 -9.04 -107.17
N GLU A 248 16.97 -9.59 -107.43
CA GLU A 248 17.76 -10.31 -106.41
C GLU A 248 18.16 -9.38 -105.25
N ARG A 249 18.61 -8.15 -105.56
CA ARG A 249 18.93 -7.13 -104.56
C ARG A 249 17.71 -6.74 -103.72
N LEU A 250 16.55 -6.61 -104.36
CA LEU A 250 15.29 -6.21 -103.71
C LEU A 250 14.77 -7.32 -102.77
N LEU A 251 14.91 -8.59 -103.17
CA LEU A 251 14.62 -9.76 -102.32
C LEU A 251 15.53 -9.82 -101.08
N ALA A 252 16.83 -9.57 -101.26
CA ALA A 252 17.78 -9.52 -100.14
C ALA A 252 17.44 -8.39 -99.16
N LEU A 253 17.11 -7.20 -99.67
CA LEU A 253 16.70 -6.05 -98.85
C LEU A 253 15.40 -6.33 -98.07
N HIS A 254 14.42 -6.98 -98.70
CA HIS A 254 13.17 -7.35 -98.03
C HIS A 254 13.38 -8.34 -96.89
N LYS A 255 14.29 -9.32 -97.07
CA LYS A 255 14.65 -10.27 -96.02
C LYS A 255 15.30 -9.55 -94.81
N GLN A 256 16.26 -8.67 -95.07
CA GLN A 256 16.91 -7.87 -94.02
C GLN A 256 15.94 -6.96 -93.27
N ASN A 257 14.98 -6.35 -93.97
CA ASN A 257 13.92 -5.56 -93.33
C ASN A 257 13.02 -6.43 -92.44
N SER A 258 12.65 -7.63 -92.89
CA SER A 258 11.85 -8.56 -92.08
C SER A 258 12.56 -8.95 -90.78
N GLU A 259 13.87 -9.24 -90.85
CA GLU A 259 14.69 -9.56 -89.67
C GLU A 259 14.82 -8.35 -88.73
N SER A 260 14.99 -7.15 -89.29
CA SER A 260 15.05 -5.90 -88.51
C SER A 260 13.75 -5.61 -87.77
N VAL A 261 12.59 -5.83 -88.41
CA VAL A 261 11.27 -5.67 -87.78
C VAL A 261 11.08 -6.67 -86.62
N GLU A 262 11.57 -7.89 -86.75
CA GLU A 262 11.54 -8.87 -85.66
C GLU A 262 12.43 -8.44 -84.47
N HIS A 263 13.62 -7.90 -84.74
CA HIS A 263 14.51 -7.36 -83.70
C HIS A 263 13.91 -6.14 -82.99
N ILE A 264 13.26 -5.24 -83.73
CA ILE A 264 12.51 -4.11 -83.15
C ILE A 264 11.40 -4.63 -82.24
N SER A 265 10.60 -5.59 -82.70
CA SER A 265 9.53 -6.18 -81.89
C SER A 265 10.05 -6.78 -80.57
N LYS A 266 11.15 -7.55 -80.62
CA LYS A 266 11.78 -8.12 -79.41
C LYS A 266 12.29 -7.02 -78.47
N SER A 267 12.95 -6.01 -79.01
CA SER A 267 13.50 -4.90 -78.21
C SER A 267 12.39 -4.06 -77.57
N THR A 268 11.30 -3.78 -78.31
CA THR A 268 10.13 -3.06 -77.77
C THR A 268 9.47 -3.82 -76.62
N ASN A 269 9.36 -5.16 -76.72
CA ASN A 269 8.88 -5.99 -75.61
C ASN A 269 9.81 -5.93 -74.38
N GLN A 270 11.13 -5.97 -74.58
CA GLN A 270 12.09 -5.87 -73.47
C GLN A 270 12.08 -4.50 -72.79
N ILE A 271 11.91 -3.42 -73.57
CA ILE A 271 11.75 -2.06 -73.03
C ILE A 271 10.45 -1.97 -72.23
N SER A 272 9.34 -2.49 -72.77
CA SER A 272 8.06 -2.51 -72.06
C SER A 272 8.15 -3.26 -70.73
N GLN A 273 8.80 -4.42 -70.71
CA GLN A 273 9.04 -5.20 -69.48
C GLN A 273 9.91 -4.44 -68.47
N SER A 274 10.99 -3.80 -68.93
CA SER A 274 11.90 -3.03 -68.06
C SER A 274 11.23 -1.79 -67.49
N MET A 275 10.36 -1.14 -68.27
CA MET A 275 9.56 0.00 -67.83
C MET A 275 8.53 -0.42 -66.77
N SER A 276 7.93 -1.61 -66.92
CA SER A 276 7.06 -2.18 -65.89
C SER A 276 7.80 -2.43 -64.57
N ASN A 277 9.04 -2.93 -64.63
CA ASN A 277 9.85 -3.13 -63.43
C ASN A 277 10.26 -1.81 -62.76
N ALA A 278 10.55 -0.77 -63.55
CA ALA A 278 10.86 0.56 -63.03
C ALA A 278 9.65 1.21 -62.32
N VAL A 279 8.44 1.01 -62.84
CA VAL A 279 7.20 1.44 -62.18
C VAL A 279 7.02 0.71 -60.84
N ASN A 280 7.21 -0.60 -60.80
CA ASN A 280 7.13 -1.38 -59.56
C ASN A 280 8.19 -0.94 -58.52
N PHE A 281 9.40 -0.60 -58.96
CA PHE A 281 10.45 -0.05 -58.07
C PHE A 281 10.04 1.33 -57.52
N SER A 282 9.42 2.18 -58.34
CA SER A 282 8.90 3.49 -57.91
C SER A 282 7.83 3.35 -56.84
N GLU A 283 6.91 2.40 -56.98
CA GLU A 283 5.90 2.10 -55.95
C GLU A 283 6.54 1.58 -54.65
N SER A 284 7.55 0.73 -54.75
CA SER A 284 8.29 0.26 -53.57
C SER A 284 9.07 1.39 -52.89
N LEU A 285 9.62 2.34 -53.65
CA LEU A 285 10.34 3.50 -53.12
C LEU A 285 9.37 4.46 -52.41
N GLU A 286 8.16 4.65 -52.94
CA GLU A 286 7.09 5.41 -52.28
C GLU A 286 6.73 4.79 -50.91
N SER A 287 6.63 3.46 -50.83
CA SER A 287 6.40 2.77 -49.56
C SER A 287 7.55 3.00 -48.57
N VAL A 288 8.81 2.91 -48.99
CA VAL A 288 9.98 3.13 -48.11
C VAL A 288 10.05 4.57 -47.64
N LEU A 289 9.83 5.54 -48.53
CA LEU A 289 9.82 6.96 -48.18
C LEU A 289 8.68 7.30 -47.21
N THR A 290 7.51 6.68 -47.38
CA THR A 290 6.38 6.86 -46.46
C THR A 290 6.69 6.32 -45.05
N VAL A 291 7.29 5.13 -44.96
CA VAL A 291 7.72 4.55 -43.67
C VAL A 291 8.80 5.40 -43.02
N ASN A 292 9.79 5.88 -43.80
CA ASN A 292 10.86 6.73 -43.28
C ASN A 292 10.31 8.08 -42.79
N GLN A 293 9.37 8.69 -43.52
CA GLN A 293 8.69 9.91 -43.07
C GLN A 293 7.92 9.70 -41.77
N HIS A 294 7.24 8.56 -41.62
CA HIS A 294 6.62 8.18 -40.35
C HIS A 294 7.64 8.02 -39.22
N GLN A 295 8.79 7.38 -39.48
CA GLN A 295 9.87 7.23 -38.50
C GLN A 295 10.47 8.57 -38.08
N ILE A 296 10.69 9.51 -39.01
CA ILE A 296 11.16 10.87 -38.70
C ILE A 296 10.14 11.62 -37.84
N ASN A 297 8.85 11.49 -38.14
CA ASN A 297 7.79 12.11 -37.34
C ASN A 297 7.75 11.54 -35.91
N GLU A 298 7.87 10.22 -35.75
CA GLU A 298 7.95 9.60 -34.42
C GLU A 298 9.22 9.99 -33.67
N LEU A 299 10.38 10.07 -34.34
CA LEU A 299 11.62 10.54 -33.74
C LEU A 299 11.49 11.99 -33.25
N SER A 300 10.87 12.86 -34.06
CA SER A 300 10.57 14.24 -33.67
C SER A 300 9.65 14.30 -32.45
N ARG A 301 8.64 13.42 -32.39
CA ARG A 301 7.74 13.29 -31.22
C ARG A 301 8.48 12.80 -29.97
N HIS A 302 9.38 11.83 -30.11
CA HIS A 302 10.21 11.36 -29.00
C HIS A 302 11.16 12.45 -28.49
N LEU A 303 11.84 13.17 -29.38
CA LEU A 303 12.70 14.30 -29.02
C LEU A 303 11.93 15.42 -28.32
N LYS A 304 10.70 15.71 -28.76
CA LYS A 304 9.81 16.65 -28.09
C LYS A 304 9.46 16.19 -26.67
N THR A 305 9.07 14.92 -26.52
CA THR A 305 8.76 14.33 -25.21
C THR A 305 9.98 14.35 -24.27
N PHE A 306 11.18 14.12 -24.79
CA PHE A 306 12.43 14.26 -24.04
C PHE A 306 12.72 15.69 -23.63
N SER A 307 12.48 16.67 -24.50
CA SER A 307 12.59 18.10 -24.15
C SER A 307 11.63 18.44 -23.02
N ASP A 308 10.37 18.01 -23.11
CA ASP A 308 9.36 18.28 -22.10
C ASP A 308 9.70 17.59 -20.76
N MET A 309 10.26 16.37 -20.80
CA MET A 309 10.74 15.66 -19.62
C MET A 309 11.94 16.36 -18.97
N ARG A 310 12.91 16.84 -19.77
CA ARG A 310 14.03 17.66 -19.29
C ARG A 310 13.51 18.92 -18.61
N ASP A 311 12.58 19.62 -19.23
CA ASP A 311 12.06 20.89 -18.71
C ASP A 311 11.34 20.67 -17.37
N LYS A 312 10.51 19.62 -17.26
CA LYS A 312 9.89 19.23 -15.98
C LYS A 312 10.90 18.77 -14.92
N ALA A 313 11.96 18.07 -15.31
CA ALA A 313 13.02 17.66 -14.39
C ALA A 313 13.80 18.87 -13.85
N ILE A 314 14.11 19.85 -14.71
CA ILE A 314 14.74 21.11 -14.31
C ILE A 314 13.83 21.89 -13.35
N GLU A 315 12.51 21.89 -13.58
CA GLU A 315 11.52 22.55 -12.73
C GLU A 315 11.35 21.84 -11.36
N ALA A 316 11.53 20.52 -11.31
CA ALA A 316 11.41 19.74 -10.07
C ALA A 316 12.58 19.96 -9.09
N VAL A 317 13.80 20.27 -9.57
CA VAL A 317 14.98 20.51 -8.72
C VAL A 317 14.76 21.63 -7.68
N PRO A 318 14.34 22.86 -8.07
CA PRO A 318 14.07 23.92 -7.10
C PRO A 318 12.89 23.60 -6.18
N ILE A 319 11.90 22.83 -6.65
CA ILE A 319 10.77 22.37 -5.80
C ILE A 319 11.28 21.44 -4.70
N ILE A 320 12.15 20.47 -5.05
CA ILE A 320 12.76 19.55 -4.08
C ILE A 320 13.62 20.33 -3.08
N GLN A 321 14.43 21.28 -3.55
CA GLN A 321 15.26 22.12 -2.69
C GLN A 321 14.41 22.93 -1.70
N SER A 322 13.33 23.54 -2.17
CA SER A 322 12.36 24.26 -1.33
C SER A 322 11.67 23.35 -0.31
N LYS A 323 11.29 22.13 -0.69
CA LYS A 323 10.69 21.15 0.24
C LYS A 323 11.67 20.67 1.30
N ILE A 324 12.94 20.50 0.97
CA ILE A 324 13.99 20.16 1.94
C ILE A 324 14.21 21.32 2.91
N GLU A 325 14.26 22.56 2.44
CA GLU A 325 14.33 23.75 3.30
C GLU A 325 13.11 23.85 4.23
N GLN A 326 11.92 23.57 3.71
CA GLN A 326 10.69 23.57 4.50
C GLN A 326 10.72 22.50 5.59
N VAL A 327 11.06 21.25 5.26
CA VAL A 327 11.22 20.16 6.23
C VAL A 327 12.29 20.49 7.27
N THR A 328 13.38 21.13 6.86
CA THR A 328 14.45 21.59 7.77
C THR A 328 13.94 22.62 8.77
N THR A 329 13.18 23.59 8.27
CA THR A 329 12.56 24.61 9.10
C THR A 329 11.60 23.97 10.09
N GLU A 330 10.71 23.10 9.62
CA GLU A 330 9.74 22.39 10.47
C GLU A 330 10.42 21.48 11.51
N LEU A 331 11.52 20.81 11.17
CA LEU A 331 12.32 20.02 12.12
C LEU A 331 13.02 20.90 13.15
N THR A 332 13.53 22.07 12.74
CA THR A 332 14.18 23.03 13.64
C THR A 332 13.18 23.63 14.61
N ASP A 333 12.00 24.02 14.11
CA ASP A 333 10.89 24.53 14.92
C ASP A 333 10.37 23.46 15.87
N GLY A 334 10.20 22.21 15.39
CA GLY A 334 9.82 21.07 16.22
C GLY A 334 10.84 20.76 17.31
N ALA A 335 12.15 20.81 17.00
CA ALA A 335 13.22 20.65 17.98
C ALA A 335 13.22 21.80 19.00
N SER A 336 12.96 23.04 18.57
CA SER A 336 12.81 24.20 19.46
C SER A 336 11.62 24.02 20.41
N LEU A 337 10.47 23.58 19.89
CA LEU A 337 9.26 23.31 20.67
C LEU A 337 9.48 22.19 21.70
N ILE A 338 10.15 21.11 21.30
CA ILE A 338 10.55 20.03 22.22
C ILE A 338 11.44 20.60 23.31
N ASN A 339 12.42 21.42 22.97
CA ASN A 339 13.34 22.02 23.94
C ASN A 339 12.62 22.97 24.92
N GLU A 340 11.67 23.78 24.44
CA GLU A 340 10.82 24.62 25.28
C GLU A 340 9.94 23.77 26.21
N SER A 341 9.28 22.74 25.68
CA SER A 341 8.43 21.84 26.47
C SER A 341 9.22 21.10 27.55
N MET A 342 10.45 20.67 27.25
CA MET A 342 11.32 19.98 28.17
C MET A 342 11.90 20.94 29.21
N THR A 343 12.17 22.19 28.85
CA THR A 343 12.52 23.26 29.79
C THR A 343 11.38 23.47 30.78
N ASN A 344 10.15 23.64 30.28
CA ASN A 344 8.98 23.84 31.12
C ASN A 344 8.73 22.64 32.05
N ALA A 345 8.87 21.41 31.54
CA ALA A 345 8.76 20.19 32.35
C ALA A 345 9.86 20.12 33.43
N SER A 346 11.10 20.49 33.09
CA SER A 346 12.23 20.54 34.03
C SER A 346 12.01 21.60 35.12
N THR A 347 11.48 22.77 34.75
CA THR A 347 11.11 23.82 35.71
C THR A 347 10.01 23.35 36.65
N LEU A 348 8.92 22.77 36.13
CA LEU A 348 7.82 22.24 36.95
C LEU A 348 8.29 21.10 37.87
N MET A 349 9.17 20.24 37.39
CA MET A 349 9.75 19.17 38.19
C MET A 349 10.61 19.73 39.32
N THR A 350 11.46 20.72 39.02
CA THR A 350 12.29 21.41 40.02
C THR A 350 11.43 22.09 41.08
N GLU A 351 10.39 22.83 40.67
CA GLU A 351 9.45 23.48 41.59
C GLU A 351 8.72 22.46 42.47
N SER A 352 8.23 21.36 41.88
CA SER A 352 7.58 20.27 42.62
C SER A 352 8.53 19.60 43.62
N MET A 353 9.79 19.36 43.23
CA MET A 353 10.80 18.80 44.12
C MET A 353 11.18 19.77 45.25
N THR A 354 11.33 21.07 44.96
CA THR A 354 11.56 22.09 45.98
C THR A 354 10.40 22.15 46.98
N ASN A 355 9.15 22.12 46.50
CA ASN A 355 7.98 22.08 47.37
C ASN A 355 7.96 20.82 48.23
N ALA A 356 8.31 19.65 47.67
CA ALA A 356 8.44 18.41 48.43
C ALA A 356 9.54 18.51 49.50
N THR A 357 10.70 19.11 49.20
CA THR A 357 11.77 19.36 50.18
C THR A 357 11.28 20.24 51.32
N THR A 358 10.55 21.32 51.01
CA THR A 358 9.97 22.21 52.02
C THR A 358 8.99 21.46 52.92
N MET A 359 8.05 20.70 52.34
CA MET A 359 7.09 19.91 53.11
C MET A 359 7.75 18.85 53.99
N ILE A 360 8.77 18.17 53.47
CA ILE A 360 9.56 17.21 54.25
C ILE A 360 10.23 17.93 55.42
N THR A 361 10.89 19.06 55.17
CA THR A 361 11.59 19.86 56.18
C THR A 361 10.64 20.36 57.28
N GLU A 362 9.46 20.87 56.92
CA GLU A 362 8.43 21.29 57.87
C GLU A 362 7.92 20.11 58.70
N SER A 363 7.59 18.99 58.07
CA SER A 363 7.10 17.78 58.76
C SER A 363 8.14 17.22 59.74
N ILE A 364 9.40 17.28 59.36
CA ILE A 364 10.56 16.90 60.15
C ILE A 364 10.73 17.85 61.34
N GLY A 365 10.62 19.17 61.11
CA GLY A 365 10.70 20.18 62.16
C GLY A 365 9.60 19.99 63.20
N ASP A 366 8.37 19.74 62.75
CA ASP A 366 7.23 19.42 63.62
C ASP A 366 7.46 18.15 64.43
N ALA A 367 7.99 17.09 63.81
CA ALA A 367 8.30 15.84 64.49
C ALA A 367 9.41 16.02 65.56
N SER A 368 10.47 16.78 65.25
CA SER A 368 11.54 17.12 66.20
C SER A 368 10.99 17.93 67.37
N SER A 369 10.16 18.94 67.09
CA SER A 369 9.52 19.75 68.13
C SER A 369 8.67 18.90 69.08
N LYS A 370 7.81 18.02 68.54
CA LYS A 370 6.98 17.10 69.35
C LYS A 370 7.81 16.09 70.14
N MET A 371 8.92 15.61 69.58
CA MET A 371 9.85 14.72 70.27
C MET A 371 10.52 15.44 71.45
N SER A 372 10.95 16.68 71.26
CA SER A 372 11.53 17.52 72.31
C SER A 372 10.53 17.79 73.44
N GLU A 373 9.29 18.16 73.11
CA GLU A 373 8.22 18.36 74.08
C GLU A 373 7.90 17.08 74.88
N SER A 374 7.86 15.93 74.18
CA SER A 374 7.66 14.62 74.82
C SER A 374 8.81 14.27 75.75
N SER A 375 10.05 14.55 75.34
CA SER A 375 11.25 14.34 76.16
C SER A 375 11.23 15.21 77.42
N GLU A 376 10.87 16.48 77.29
CA GLU A 376 10.72 17.38 78.44
C GLU A 376 9.62 16.89 79.40
N THR A 377 8.50 16.41 78.86
CA THR A 377 7.38 15.87 79.65
C THR A 377 7.79 14.62 80.43
N ILE A 378 8.45 13.66 79.79
CA ILE A 378 8.93 12.44 80.46
C ILE A 378 9.99 12.81 81.52
N SER A 379 10.89 13.77 81.24
CA SER A 379 11.87 14.25 82.21
C SER A 379 11.22 14.86 83.47
N LYS A 380 10.16 15.67 83.28
CA LYS A 380 9.34 16.19 84.38
C LYS A 380 8.67 15.06 85.18
N GLN A 381 8.10 14.07 84.51
CA GLN A 381 7.46 12.92 85.17
C GLN A 381 8.47 12.07 85.95
N LEU A 382 9.65 11.79 85.41
CA LEU A 382 10.73 11.09 86.10
C LEU A 382 11.21 11.85 87.34
N THR A 383 11.36 13.18 87.22
CA THR A 383 11.72 14.04 88.36
C THR A 383 10.64 14.02 89.44
N GLN A 384 9.36 14.02 89.05
CA GLN A 384 8.24 13.93 89.98
C GLN A 384 8.19 12.55 90.66
N ALA A 385 8.42 11.47 89.92
CA ALA A 385 8.52 10.11 90.47
C ALA A 385 9.66 10.01 91.48
N ALA A 386 10.83 10.59 91.16
CA ALA A 386 11.97 10.66 92.09
C ALA A 386 11.60 11.38 93.39
N ARG A 387 10.90 12.52 93.31
CA ARG A 387 10.41 13.26 94.49
C ARG A 387 9.39 12.46 95.29
N ALA A 388 8.47 11.76 94.63
CA ALA A 388 7.50 10.90 95.30
C ALA A 388 8.19 9.76 96.06
N THR A 389 9.20 9.13 95.46
CA THR A 389 10.00 8.09 96.13
C THR A 389 10.78 8.66 97.31
N SER A 390 11.35 9.87 97.19
CA SER A 390 12.01 10.56 98.30
C SER A 390 11.05 10.83 99.47
N HIS A 391 9.81 11.27 99.18
CA HIS A 391 8.78 11.46 100.19
C HIS A 391 8.38 10.13 100.86
N ILE A 392 8.23 9.04 100.10
CA ILE A 392 7.98 7.70 100.63
C ILE A 392 9.13 7.25 101.54
N SER A 393 10.38 7.47 101.13
CA SER A 393 11.57 7.21 101.96
C SER A 393 11.53 7.98 103.28
N GLY A 394 11.16 9.26 103.24
CA GLY A 394 11.01 10.10 104.44
C GLY A 394 9.96 9.53 105.39
N HIS A 395 8.77 9.20 104.88
CA HIS A 395 7.69 8.63 105.69
C HIS A 395 8.02 7.23 106.23
N PHE A 396 8.73 6.42 105.45
CA PHE A 396 9.25 5.13 105.91
C PHE A 396 10.20 5.31 107.09
N ASN A 397 11.13 6.27 107.00
CA ASN A 397 12.06 6.58 108.08
C ASN A 397 11.33 7.06 109.35
N GLU A 398 10.33 7.93 109.21
CA GLU A 398 9.49 8.38 110.34
C GLU A 398 8.73 7.20 110.98
N THR A 399 8.14 6.33 110.16
CA THR A 399 7.40 5.15 110.63
C THR A 399 8.31 4.18 111.36
N MET A 400 9.52 3.93 110.85
CA MET A 400 10.51 3.07 111.51
C MET A 400 11.01 3.67 112.81
N LYS A 401 11.18 5.00 112.88
CA LYS A 401 11.50 5.69 114.13
C LYS A 401 10.39 5.54 115.17
N ASP A 402 9.13 5.78 114.79
CA ASP A 402 7.97 5.59 115.67
C ASP A 402 7.85 4.13 116.15
N LEU A 403 8.20 3.16 115.31
CA LEU A 403 8.26 1.75 115.69
C LEU A 403 9.35 1.48 116.75
N ILE A 404 10.55 2.05 116.58
CA ILE A 404 11.63 1.97 117.57
C ILE A 404 11.17 2.61 118.90
N ASP A 405 10.62 3.82 118.85
CA ASP A 405 10.16 4.54 120.04
C ASP A 405 9.07 3.74 120.79
N LYS A 406 8.09 3.16 120.07
CA LYS A 406 7.07 2.27 120.67
C LYS A 406 7.65 0.98 121.24
N PHE A 407 8.69 0.43 120.62
CA PHE A 407 9.38 -0.75 121.12
C PHE A 407 10.09 -0.43 122.44
N ASP A 408 10.76 0.72 122.52
CA ASP A 408 11.42 1.21 123.74
C ASP A 408 10.42 1.53 124.87
N GLU A 409 9.26 2.12 124.54
CA GLU A 409 8.17 2.33 125.50
C GLU A 409 7.63 1.00 126.04
N THR A 410 7.36 0.04 125.15
CA THR A 410 6.86 -1.29 125.52
C THR A 410 7.88 -2.02 126.39
N PHE A 411 9.17 -1.93 126.05
CA PHE A 411 10.25 -2.48 126.85
C PHE A 411 10.26 -1.89 128.27
N SER A 412 10.22 -0.55 128.36
CA SER A 412 10.24 0.16 129.64
C SER A 412 9.07 -0.25 130.52
N SER A 413 7.88 -0.42 129.93
CA SER A 413 6.69 -0.89 130.64
C SER A 413 6.84 -2.34 131.14
N VAL A 414 7.37 -3.26 130.32
CA VAL A 414 7.58 -4.67 130.72
C VAL A 414 8.63 -4.76 131.82
N SER A 415 9.72 -4.01 131.70
CA SER A 415 10.78 -3.93 132.70
C SER A 415 10.22 -3.43 134.05
N HIS A 416 9.41 -2.37 134.02
CA HIS A 416 8.78 -1.82 135.21
C HIS A 416 7.78 -2.79 135.88
N GLU A 417 6.93 -3.47 135.10
CA GLU A 417 6.02 -4.51 135.63
C GLU A 417 6.79 -5.68 136.26
N PHE A 418 7.92 -6.07 135.66
CA PHE A 418 8.77 -7.11 136.23
C PHE A 418 9.42 -6.68 137.55
N GLU A 419 9.86 -5.43 137.66
CA GLU A 419 10.35 -4.83 138.91
C GLU A 419 9.27 -4.78 139.99
N ILE A 420 8.04 -4.37 139.65
CA ILE A 420 6.90 -4.40 140.57
C ILE A 420 6.62 -5.83 141.06
N SER A 421 6.57 -6.79 140.14
CA SER A 421 6.34 -8.21 140.46
C SER A 421 7.43 -8.77 141.36
N HIS A 422 8.69 -8.43 141.10
CA HIS A 422 9.84 -8.81 141.93
C HIS A 422 9.72 -8.25 143.34
N ASN A 423 9.49 -6.94 143.47
CA ASN A 423 9.35 -6.27 144.76
C ASN A 423 8.21 -6.88 145.59
N LYS A 424 7.06 -7.14 144.95
CA LYS A 424 5.90 -7.78 145.61
C LYS A 424 6.20 -9.21 146.05
N MET A 425 6.90 -9.99 145.22
CA MET A 425 7.32 -11.35 145.58
C MET A 425 8.29 -11.32 146.77
N SER A 426 9.27 -10.43 146.73
CA SER A 426 10.24 -10.22 147.81
C SER A 426 9.55 -9.82 149.12
N GLU A 427 8.61 -8.88 149.07
CA GLU A 427 7.81 -8.45 150.23
C GLU A 427 6.98 -9.60 150.83
N VAL A 428 6.31 -10.39 149.99
CA VAL A 428 5.53 -11.57 150.44
C VAL A 428 6.45 -12.62 151.05
N LEU A 429 7.61 -12.89 150.46
CA LEU A 429 8.59 -13.83 151.02
C LEU A 429 9.13 -13.33 152.36
N SER A 430 9.47 -12.05 152.47
CA SER A 430 9.95 -11.43 153.71
C SER A 430 8.87 -11.51 154.80
N THR A 431 7.64 -11.10 154.48
CA THR A 431 6.51 -11.12 155.42
C THR A 431 6.21 -12.53 155.90
N ASN A 432 6.18 -13.52 154.98
CA ASN A 432 5.97 -14.91 155.35
C ASN A 432 7.13 -15.45 156.21
N THR A 433 8.37 -15.05 155.91
CA THR A 433 9.54 -15.41 156.72
C THR A 433 9.39 -14.86 158.13
N ASP A 434 9.08 -13.57 158.28
CA ASP A 434 8.88 -12.93 159.59
C ASP A 434 7.72 -13.55 160.37
N MET A 435 6.61 -13.87 159.70
CA MET A 435 5.47 -14.56 160.32
C MET A 435 5.87 -15.94 160.84
N ILE A 436 6.56 -16.75 160.03
CA ILE A 436 7.01 -18.09 160.42
C ILE A 436 8.03 -18.00 161.56
N LEU A 437 9.00 -17.08 161.48
CA LEU A 437 9.99 -16.85 162.53
C LEU A 437 9.32 -16.45 163.85
N ASN A 438 8.33 -15.54 163.81
CA ASN A 438 7.56 -15.14 165.00
C ASN A 438 6.74 -16.30 165.58
N GLN A 439 6.02 -17.07 164.74
CA GLN A 439 5.24 -18.23 165.19
C GLN A 439 6.12 -19.32 165.83
N ILE A 440 7.27 -19.61 165.24
CA ILE A 440 8.24 -20.56 165.80
C ILE A 440 8.84 -20.01 167.11
N GLY A 441 9.15 -18.72 167.17
CA GLY A 441 9.68 -18.03 168.35
C GLY A 441 8.71 -18.06 169.55
N GLU A 442 7.41 -17.84 169.33
CA GLU A 442 6.39 -17.98 170.38
C GLU A 442 6.26 -19.44 170.85
N HIS A 443 6.23 -20.41 169.93
CA HIS A 443 6.10 -21.84 170.27
C HIS A 443 7.32 -22.40 171.03
N THR A 444 8.53 -21.93 170.73
CA THR A 444 9.77 -22.36 171.42
C THR A 444 9.85 -21.84 172.85
N LYS A 445 9.28 -20.67 173.14
CA LYS A 445 9.23 -20.10 174.50
C LYS A 445 8.37 -20.91 175.48
N LEU A 446 7.47 -21.76 174.97
CA LEU A 446 6.48 -22.49 175.75
C LEU A 446 6.91 -23.90 176.21
N ASN A 447 8.00 -24.47 175.65
CA ASN A 447 8.47 -25.84 175.93
C ASN A 447 9.97 -25.86 176.32
N VAL A 448 10.30 -26.25 177.55
CA VAL A 448 11.63 -26.10 178.16
C VAL A 448 12.38 -27.44 178.31
N ASP A 449 13.67 -27.43 177.89
CA ASP A 449 14.84 -28.20 178.39
C ASP A 449 15.54 -29.33 177.59
N LYS A 450 15.07 -29.79 176.42
CA LYS A 450 15.94 -30.59 175.48
C LYS A 450 15.64 -30.38 174.00
N THR A 451 14.44 -29.91 173.68
CA THR A 451 14.00 -29.52 172.34
C THR A 451 14.60 -28.18 171.87
N THR A 452 15.10 -27.34 172.78
CA THR A 452 15.50 -25.94 172.52
C THR A 452 16.72 -25.79 171.61
N GLU A 453 17.76 -26.62 171.75
CA GLU A 453 18.98 -26.53 170.93
C GLU A 453 18.73 -26.93 169.47
N ALA A 454 18.03 -28.05 169.25
CA ALA A 454 17.70 -28.56 167.91
C ALA A 454 16.74 -27.63 167.15
N LEU A 455 15.76 -27.04 167.84
CA LEU A 455 14.86 -26.02 167.28
C LEU A 455 15.61 -24.73 166.93
N ASN A 456 16.57 -24.30 167.74
CA ASN A 456 17.38 -23.11 167.44
C ASN A 456 18.28 -23.30 166.21
N VAL A 457 18.87 -24.49 166.04
CA VAL A 457 19.62 -24.84 164.81
C VAL A 457 18.70 -24.88 163.59
N GLN A 458 17.49 -25.43 163.70
CA GLN A 458 16.50 -25.40 162.61
C GLN A 458 16.06 -23.96 162.27
N PHE A 459 15.90 -23.08 163.26
CA PHE A 459 15.55 -21.67 163.06
C PHE A 459 16.62 -20.93 162.26
N VAL A 460 17.88 -20.99 162.70
CA VAL A 460 19.01 -20.37 161.99
C VAL A 460 19.18 -20.95 160.58
N THR A 461 18.87 -22.24 160.41
CA THR A 461 18.91 -22.89 159.10
C THR A 461 17.79 -22.39 158.19
N PHE A 462 16.56 -22.24 158.71
CA PHE A 462 15.43 -21.69 157.96
C PHE A 462 15.69 -20.23 157.54
N GLU A 463 16.18 -19.38 158.45
CA GLU A 463 16.56 -18.01 158.16
C GLU A 463 17.59 -17.93 157.03
N LYS A 464 18.65 -18.75 157.10
CA LYS A 464 19.66 -18.83 156.03
C LYS A 464 19.08 -19.30 154.70
N VAL A 465 18.16 -20.26 154.70
CA VAL A 465 17.49 -20.73 153.48
C VAL A 465 16.62 -19.64 152.87
N MET A 466 15.83 -18.92 153.68
CA MET A 466 15.00 -17.81 153.20
C MET A 466 15.85 -16.65 152.68
N GLN A 467 16.94 -16.32 153.35
CA GLN A 467 17.87 -15.29 152.89
C GLN A 467 18.59 -15.70 151.60
N SER A 468 18.92 -16.98 151.45
CA SER A 468 19.44 -17.52 150.19
C SER A 468 18.41 -17.45 149.06
N LEU A 469 17.13 -17.73 149.35
CA LEU A 469 16.04 -17.63 148.37
C LEU A 469 15.82 -16.18 147.92
N LEU A 470 15.82 -15.22 148.85
CA LEU A 470 15.72 -13.79 148.54
C LEU A 470 16.90 -13.32 147.67
N ASN A 471 18.14 -13.72 148.01
CA ASN A 471 19.32 -13.41 147.20
C ASN A 471 19.26 -14.07 145.81
N GLN A 472 18.74 -15.30 145.72
CA GLN A 472 18.58 -15.98 144.43
C GLN A 472 17.48 -15.34 143.57
N LEU A 473 16.41 -14.87 144.18
CA LEU A 473 15.37 -14.09 143.51
C LEU A 473 15.94 -12.78 142.95
N GLU A 474 16.71 -12.04 143.75
CA GLU A 474 17.36 -10.78 143.34
C GLU A 474 18.34 -10.99 142.17
N THR A 475 19.21 -11.99 142.26
CA THR A 475 20.15 -12.32 141.19
C THR A 475 19.47 -12.78 139.91
N THR A 476 18.38 -13.55 140.02
CA THR A 476 17.56 -13.96 138.87
C THR A 476 16.87 -12.77 138.23
N HIS A 477 16.34 -11.84 139.03
CA HIS A 477 15.73 -10.60 138.55
C HIS A 477 16.73 -9.73 137.76
N GLN A 478 17.92 -9.50 138.32
CA GLN A 478 18.98 -8.73 137.66
C GLN A 478 19.46 -9.38 136.37
N ALA A 479 19.57 -10.72 136.33
CA ALA A 479 19.95 -11.44 135.13
C ALA A 479 18.91 -11.30 134.02
N ILE A 480 17.61 -11.44 134.35
CA ILE A 480 16.51 -11.26 133.40
C ILE A 480 16.49 -9.84 132.84
N LEU A 481 16.60 -8.82 133.70
CA LEU A 481 16.63 -7.42 133.24
C LEU A 481 17.83 -7.14 132.32
N LYS A 482 19.00 -7.69 132.64
CA LYS A 482 20.19 -7.55 131.80
C LYS A 482 20.03 -8.22 130.44
N ASP A 483 19.60 -9.48 130.40
CA ASP A 483 19.42 -10.23 129.15
C ASP A 483 18.32 -9.58 128.29
N PHE A 484 17.25 -9.11 128.93
CA PHE A 484 16.18 -8.39 128.26
C PHE A 484 16.67 -7.05 127.67
N GLY A 485 17.43 -6.25 128.44
CA GLY A 485 18.03 -5.00 127.94
C GLY A 485 19.02 -5.21 126.79
N MET A 486 19.87 -6.23 126.88
CA MET A 486 20.76 -6.60 125.76
C MET A 486 19.98 -7.01 124.51
N SER A 487 18.84 -7.70 124.67
CA SER A 487 17.96 -8.04 123.55
C SER A 487 17.30 -6.81 122.94
N GLN A 488 16.91 -5.82 123.75
CA GLN A 488 16.35 -4.56 123.26
C GLN A 488 17.37 -3.78 122.43
N ASP A 489 18.57 -3.57 122.97
CA ASP A 489 19.64 -2.85 122.28
C ASP A 489 19.96 -3.52 120.94
N SER A 490 20.05 -4.85 120.92
CA SER A 490 20.31 -5.61 119.70
C SER A 490 19.20 -5.48 118.66
N ILE A 491 17.92 -5.47 119.06
CA ILE A 491 16.79 -5.30 118.15
C ILE A 491 16.75 -3.87 117.62
N SER A 492 16.89 -2.87 118.50
CA SER A 492 16.86 -1.45 118.14
C SER A 492 17.99 -1.11 117.15
N GLU A 493 19.22 -1.56 117.42
CA GLU A 493 20.35 -1.34 116.51
C GLU A 493 20.16 -2.08 115.18
N SER A 494 19.64 -3.32 115.19
CA SER A 494 19.38 -4.08 113.96
C SER A 494 18.31 -3.41 113.08
N VAL A 495 17.23 -2.91 113.67
CA VAL A 495 16.17 -2.18 112.96
C VAL A 495 16.71 -0.88 112.37
N LYS A 496 17.53 -0.15 113.13
CA LYS A 496 18.16 1.09 112.68
C LYS A 496 19.15 0.86 111.53
N GLU A 497 20.02 -0.13 111.64
CA GLU A 497 20.98 -0.49 110.59
C GLU A 497 20.25 -0.92 109.31
N HIS A 498 19.23 -1.79 109.42
CA HIS A 498 18.46 -2.22 108.27
C HIS A 498 17.70 -1.07 107.60
N THR A 499 17.12 -0.16 108.38
CA THR A 499 16.44 1.05 107.87
C THR A 499 17.41 1.93 107.09
N GLN A 500 18.62 2.19 107.62
CA GLN A 500 19.64 2.99 106.94
C GLN A 500 20.10 2.34 105.63
N ASN A 501 20.32 1.02 105.63
CA ASN A 501 20.72 0.29 104.43
C ASN A 501 19.65 0.34 103.33
N VAL A 502 18.38 0.18 103.68
CA VAL A 502 17.25 0.28 102.73
C VAL A 502 17.15 1.70 102.17
N LEU A 503 17.24 2.74 103.01
CA LEU A 503 17.19 4.13 102.56
C LEU A 503 18.33 4.47 101.59
N ALA A 504 19.56 4.08 101.93
CA ALA A 504 20.74 4.32 101.08
C ALA A 504 20.62 3.60 99.73
N ALA A 505 20.10 2.36 99.71
CA ALA A 505 19.87 1.61 98.48
C ALA A 505 18.81 2.27 97.59
N ILE A 506 17.69 2.72 98.17
CA ILE A 506 16.62 3.42 97.45
C ILE A 506 17.16 4.72 96.84
N GLU A 507 17.86 5.54 97.62
CA GLU A 507 18.38 6.83 97.14
C GLU A 507 19.38 6.63 95.99
N SER A 508 20.32 5.69 96.14
CA SER A 508 21.31 5.37 95.11
C SER A 508 20.66 4.86 93.81
N GLN A 509 19.69 3.94 93.93
CA GLN A 509 19.08 3.31 92.76
C GLN A 509 18.12 4.25 92.02
N VAL A 510 17.35 5.08 92.75
CA VAL A 510 16.46 6.08 92.15
C VAL A 510 17.27 7.18 91.49
N SER A 511 18.29 7.72 92.16
CA SER A 511 19.12 8.80 91.63
C SER A 511 19.85 8.37 90.35
N SER A 512 20.49 7.19 90.37
CA SER A 512 21.19 6.66 89.19
C SER A 512 20.24 6.31 88.05
N SER A 513 19.07 5.72 88.32
CA SER A 513 18.10 5.35 87.28
C SER A 513 17.48 6.57 86.60
N VAL A 514 17.15 7.61 87.36
CA VAL A 514 16.61 8.87 86.83
C VAL A 514 17.66 9.59 86.00
N ALA A 515 18.89 9.73 86.52
CA ALA A 515 19.98 10.37 85.80
C ALA A 515 20.27 9.68 84.46
N LYS A 516 20.37 8.34 84.46
CA LYS A 516 20.63 7.56 83.25
C LYS A 516 19.47 7.61 82.24
N SER A 517 18.22 7.66 82.72
CA SER A 517 17.05 7.79 81.84
C SER A 517 17.01 9.16 81.16
N ILE A 518 17.27 10.24 81.92
CA ILE A 518 17.36 11.60 81.37
C ILE A 518 18.49 11.70 80.34
N GLU A 519 19.66 11.15 80.65
CA GLU A 519 20.81 11.12 79.72
C GLU A 519 20.46 10.37 78.43
N THR A 520 19.85 9.18 78.55
CA THR A 520 19.46 8.36 77.39
C THR A 520 18.46 9.10 76.51
N MET A 521 17.45 9.74 77.10
CA MET A 521 16.46 10.51 76.35
C MET A 521 17.08 11.71 75.64
N ASN A 522 18.00 12.42 76.31
CA ASN A 522 18.67 13.57 75.70
C ASN A 522 19.56 13.12 74.52
N ASN A 523 20.27 12.01 74.67
CA ASN A 523 21.05 11.42 73.57
C ASN A 523 20.15 10.98 72.41
N GLN A 524 18.98 10.42 72.70
CA GLN A 524 18.03 9.98 71.67
C GLN A 524 17.41 11.16 70.92
N ALA A 525 17.03 12.23 71.62
CA ALA A 525 16.56 13.48 71.01
C ALA A 525 17.63 14.09 70.08
N ASN A 526 18.88 14.22 70.56
CA ASN A 526 20.00 14.73 69.75
C ASN A 526 20.27 13.84 68.52
N SER A 527 20.19 12.52 68.67
CA SER A 527 20.38 11.58 67.56
C SER A 527 19.26 11.68 66.53
N PHE A 528 18.02 11.92 66.97
CA PHE A 528 16.88 12.13 66.11
C PHE A 528 17.06 13.41 65.30
N ASP A 529 17.43 14.53 65.94
CA ASP A 529 17.69 15.79 65.25
C ASP A 529 18.80 15.66 64.21
N LYS A 530 19.88 14.95 64.53
CA LYS A 530 20.97 14.70 63.59
C LYS A 530 20.54 13.85 62.39
N ALA A 531 19.88 12.70 62.64
CA ALA A 531 19.40 11.83 61.58
C ALA A 531 18.42 12.56 60.65
N THR A 532 17.61 13.41 61.25
CA THR A 532 16.64 14.27 60.57
C THR A 532 17.31 15.30 59.67
N LEU A 533 18.34 16.00 60.17
CA LEU A 533 19.17 16.91 59.38
C LEU A 533 19.86 16.19 58.21
N ASP A 534 20.37 14.99 58.45
CA ASP A 534 21.03 14.19 57.41
C ASP A 534 20.05 13.78 56.29
N VAL A 535 18.80 13.43 56.63
CA VAL A 535 17.74 13.13 55.64
C VAL A 535 17.43 14.36 54.78
N VAL A 536 17.26 15.53 55.40
CA VAL A 536 17.01 16.79 54.67
C VAL A 536 18.17 17.09 53.71
N ASN A 537 19.41 16.99 54.20
CA ASN A 537 20.60 17.23 53.39
C ASN A 537 20.73 16.24 52.22
N GLN A 538 20.48 14.95 52.45
CA GLN A 538 20.51 13.93 51.38
C GLN A 538 19.43 14.19 50.33
N PHE A 539 18.22 14.56 50.76
CA PHE A 539 17.14 14.88 49.84
C PHE A 539 17.46 16.12 49.02
N GLU A 540 17.99 17.19 49.64
CA GLU A 540 18.40 18.41 48.92
C GLU A 540 19.50 18.12 47.88
N GLN A 541 20.47 17.26 48.22
CA GLN A 541 21.49 16.83 47.27
C GLN A 541 20.91 15.99 46.12
N ALA A 542 19.99 15.07 46.42
CA ALA A 542 19.32 14.26 45.40
C ALA A 542 18.52 15.14 44.42
N VAL A 543 17.78 16.13 44.93
CA VAL A 543 17.06 17.11 44.10
C VAL A 543 18.03 17.87 43.19
N LYS A 544 19.14 18.39 43.73
CA LYS A 544 20.17 19.08 42.92
C LYS A 544 20.75 18.17 41.83
N ALA A 545 21.08 16.92 42.16
CA ALA A 545 21.64 15.97 41.21
C ALA A 545 20.66 15.67 40.07
N ILE A 546 19.39 15.39 40.39
CA ILE A 546 18.33 15.12 39.40
C ILE A 546 18.13 16.33 38.49
N THR A 547 18.02 17.55 39.05
CA THR A 547 17.87 18.77 38.24
C THR A 547 19.04 18.95 37.27
N GLN A 548 20.27 18.70 37.73
CA GLN A 548 21.48 18.85 36.91
C GLN A 548 21.57 17.78 35.81
N GLU A 549 21.18 16.54 36.12
CA GLU A 549 21.15 15.44 35.16
C GLU A 549 20.08 15.68 34.07
N VAL A 550 18.89 16.15 34.44
CA VAL A 550 17.84 16.52 33.47
C VAL A 550 18.28 17.67 32.58
N GLN A 551 18.91 18.72 33.14
CA GLN A 551 19.46 19.82 32.33
C GLN A 551 20.52 19.34 31.34
N THR A 552 21.40 18.44 31.77
CA THR A 552 22.46 17.89 30.92
C THR A 552 21.87 17.05 29.79
N ALA A 553 20.95 16.14 30.12
CA ALA A 553 20.25 15.31 29.13
C ALA A 553 19.49 16.16 28.11
N GLN A 554 18.90 17.27 28.54
CA GLN A 554 18.20 18.20 27.65
C GLN A 554 19.15 18.90 26.66
N ILE A 555 20.31 19.38 27.14
CA ILE A 555 21.34 20.00 26.29
C ILE A 555 21.86 18.99 25.26
N ASP A 556 22.13 17.75 25.68
CA ASP A 556 22.65 16.71 24.80
C ASP A 556 21.62 16.26 23.76
N MET A 557 20.34 16.12 24.15
CA MET A 557 19.24 15.86 23.21
C MET A 557 19.14 16.96 22.14
N SER A 558 19.20 18.23 22.56
CA SER A 558 19.13 19.36 21.63
C SER A 558 20.29 19.33 20.63
N LYS A 559 21.53 19.10 21.10
CA LYS A 559 22.70 18.94 20.20
C LYS A 559 22.52 17.79 19.23
N HIS A 560 22.02 16.64 19.70
CA HIS A 560 21.85 15.46 18.87
C HIS A 560 20.77 15.66 17.80
N LEU A 561 19.65 16.33 18.13
CA LEU A 561 18.59 16.66 17.16
C LEU A 561 19.11 17.59 16.06
N ILE A 562 19.84 18.65 16.43
CA ILE A 562 20.43 19.58 15.46
C ILE A 562 21.43 18.86 14.55
N SER A 563 22.33 18.06 15.13
CA SER A 563 23.33 17.30 14.38
C SER A 563 22.70 16.26 13.44
N HIS A 564 21.66 15.56 13.89
CA HIS A 564 20.96 14.57 13.08
C HIS A 564 20.23 15.25 11.92
N SER A 565 19.56 16.38 12.17
CA SER A 565 18.91 17.17 11.11
C SER A 565 19.90 17.60 10.02
N GLN A 566 21.06 18.12 10.41
CA GLN A 566 22.12 18.49 9.45
C GLN A 566 22.64 17.29 8.64
N THR A 567 22.75 16.13 9.28
CA THR A 567 23.19 14.89 8.59
C THR A 567 22.16 14.43 7.56
N VAL A 568 20.87 14.47 7.90
CA VAL A 568 19.78 14.10 6.97
C VAL A 568 19.74 15.04 5.78
N LEU A 569 19.87 16.36 6.00
CA LEU A 569 20.00 17.34 4.91
C LEU A 569 21.15 17.02 3.97
N GLY A 570 22.35 16.83 4.51
CA GLY A 570 23.53 16.51 3.69
C GLY A 570 23.34 15.21 2.91
N GLY A 571 22.68 14.21 3.50
CA GLY A 571 22.35 12.97 2.84
C GLY A 571 21.36 13.14 1.68
N ILE A 572 20.31 13.95 1.86
CA ILE A 572 19.34 14.22 0.79
C ILE A 572 19.98 15.03 -0.34
N GLU A 573 20.78 16.06 -0.01
CA GLU A 573 21.47 16.88 -1.01
C GLU A 573 22.42 16.04 -1.87
N GLN A 574 23.20 15.15 -1.24
CA GLN A 574 24.06 14.18 -1.92
C GLN A 574 23.23 13.27 -2.85
N HIS A 575 22.11 12.74 -2.36
CA HIS A 575 21.31 11.78 -3.13
C HIS A 575 20.61 12.42 -4.33
N VAL A 576 20.13 13.66 -4.19
CA VAL A 576 19.59 14.47 -5.30
C VAL A 576 20.67 14.71 -6.34
N LYS A 577 21.88 15.09 -5.92
CA LYS A 577 23.01 15.33 -6.82
C LYS A 577 23.38 14.07 -7.61
N GLU A 578 23.51 12.94 -6.94
CA GLU A 578 23.81 11.65 -7.58
C GLU A 578 22.71 11.20 -8.55
N SER A 579 21.44 11.41 -8.18
CA SER A 579 20.29 11.06 -9.04
C SER A 579 20.25 11.88 -10.33
N VAL A 580 20.50 13.20 -10.22
CA VAL A 580 20.60 14.10 -11.39
C VAL A 580 21.77 13.70 -12.30
N GLU A 581 22.93 13.37 -11.72
CA GLU A 581 24.10 12.92 -12.47
C GLU A 581 23.84 11.60 -13.21
N HIS A 582 23.23 10.63 -12.54
CA HIS A 582 22.85 9.36 -13.16
C HIS A 582 21.85 9.54 -14.31
N SER A 583 20.85 10.40 -14.13
CA SER A 583 19.85 10.68 -15.16
C SER A 583 20.49 11.38 -16.37
N ASN A 584 21.40 12.33 -16.15
CA ASN A 584 22.12 13.00 -17.23
C ASN A 584 22.98 12.02 -18.04
N ASN A 585 23.68 11.10 -17.36
CA ASN A 585 24.48 10.06 -18.01
C ASN A 585 23.62 9.09 -18.83
N ALA A 586 22.47 8.69 -18.30
CA ALA A 586 21.53 7.82 -19.01
C ALA A 586 20.99 8.49 -20.30
N ILE A 587 20.58 9.76 -20.21
CA ILE A 587 20.10 10.55 -21.35
C ILE A 587 21.18 10.64 -22.43
N ASN A 588 22.42 10.97 -22.06
CA ASN A 588 23.53 11.05 -23.02
C ASN A 588 23.81 9.71 -23.70
N SER A 589 23.75 8.60 -22.97
CA SER A 589 23.93 7.27 -23.55
C SER A 589 22.84 6.92 -24.57
N GLN A 590 21.60 7.32 -24.29
CA GLN A 590 20.46 7.02 -25.15
C GLN A 590 20.47 7.87 -26.42
N LEU A 591 20.83 9.15 -26.31
CA LEU A 591 21.08 10.05 -27.44
C LEU A 591 22.16 9.49 -28.38
N LYS A 592 23.28 9.02 -27.80
CA LYS A 592 24.36 8.40 -28.57
C LYS A 592 23.90 7.15 -29.33
N SER A 593 23.09 6.30 -28.69
CA SER A 593 22.57 5.07 -29.31
C SER A 593 21.58 5.35 -30.45
N ILE A 594 20.80 6.44 -30.36
CA ILE A 594 19.93 6.90 -31.45
C ILE A 594 20.77 7.38 -32.65
N ASP A 595 21.83 8.14 -32.40
CA ASP A 595 22.72 8.68 -33.44
C ASP A 595 23.40 7.53 -34.21
N GLU A 596 23.94 6.54 -33.50
CA GLU A 596 24.55 5.34 -34.08
C GLU A 596 23.53 4.52 -34.91
N GLY A 597 22.29 4.39 -34.43
CA GLY A 597 21.21 3.67 -35.14
C GLY A 597 20.73 4.37 -36.43
N LEU A 598 20.69 5.71 -36.41
CA LEU A 598 20.37 6.52 -37.60
C LEU A 598 21.48 6.41 -38.65
N GLU A 599 22.74 6.50 -38.23
CA GLU A 599 23.90 6.38 -39.12
C GLU A 599 23.92 5.01 -39.83
N GLN A 600 23.66 3.92 -39.09
CA GLN A 600 23.58 2.57 -39.65
C GLN A 600 22.44 2.43 -40.68
N SER A 601 21.27 2.98 -40.37
CA SER A 601 20.09 2.89 -41.24
C SER A 601 20.28 3.70 -42.52
N LEU A 602 20.88 4.88 -42.42
CA LEU A 602 21.21 5.73 -43.57
C LEU A 602 22.24 5.06 -44.49
N ASN A 603 23.31 4.50 -43.91
CA ASN A 603 24.34 3.80 -44.67
C ASN A 603 23.77 2.60 -45.43
N LYS A 604 22.90 1.81 -44.79
CA LYS A 604 22.25 0.66 -45.43
C LYS A 604 21.33 1.06 -46.59
N ALA A 605 20.54 2.12 -46.42
CA ALA A 605 19.69 2.65 -47.49
C ALA A 605 20.50 3.16 -48.69
N LEU A 606 21.65 3.82 -48.45
CA LEU A 606 22.56 4.28 -49.50
C LEU A 606 23.23 3.10 -50.23
N GLU A 607 23.58 2.04 -49.50
CA GLU A 607 24.17 0.83 -50.07
C GLU A 607 23.17 0.07 -50.97
N ASP A 608 21.92 -0.07 -50.52
CA ASP A 608 20.84 -0.67 -51.31
C ASP A 608 20.53 0.15 -52.57
N LEU A 609 20.52 1.48 -52.47
CA LEU A 609 20.36 2.39 -53.62
C LEU A 609 21.53 2.26 -54.62
N GLY A 610 22.77 2.19 -54.10
CA GLY A 610 23.97 2.01 -54.92
C GLY A 610 23.96 0.68 -55.67
N SER A 611 23.51 -0.40 -55.03
CA SER A 611 23.35 -1.72 -55.64
C SER A 611 22.30 -1.72 -56.76
N ALA A 612 21.16 -1.08 -56.53
CA ALA A 612 20.10 -0.94 -57.55
C ALA A 612 20.59 -0.14 -58.77
N LEU A 613 21.28 0.98 -58.55
CA LEU A 613 21.87 1.80 -59.61
C LEU A 613 22.96 1.05 -60.40
N ALA A 614 23.82 0.28 -59.72
CA ALA A 614 24.83 -0.55 -60.36
C ALA A 614 24.20 -1.65 -61.23
N THR A 615 23.10 -2.25 -60.78
CA THR A 615 22.35 -3.27 -61.53
C THR A 615 21.72 -2.69 -62.80
N ILE A 616 21.17 -1.47 -62.72
CA ILE A 616 20.61 -0.76 -63.87
C ILE A 616 21.72 -0.39 -64.87
N ALA A 617 22.84 0.15 -64.39
CA ALA A 617 23.99 0.48 -65.22
C ALA A 617 24.60 -0.77 -65.91
N GLY A 618 24.67 -1.89 -65.20
CA GLY A 618 25.12 -3.17 -65.74
C GLY A 618 24.25 -3.69 -66.88
N HIS A 619 22.92 -3.63 -66.72
CA HIS A 619 21.99 -4.00 -67.80
C HIS A 619 22.11 -3.08 -69.02
N LEU A 620 22.24 -1.76 -68.81
CA LEU A 620 22.45 -0.80 -69.90
C LEU A 620 23.75 -1.08 -70.66
N MET A 621 24.84 -1.35 -69.95
CA MET A 621 26.15 -1.62 -70.55
C MET A 621 26.16 -2.95 -71.32
N ALA A 622 25.52 -3.99 -70.78
CA ALA A 622 25.36 -5.28 -71.46
C ALA A 622 24.51 -5.15 -72.73
N SER A 623 23.42 -4.37 -72.68
CA SER A 623 22.57 -4.12 -73.84
C SER A 623 23.32 -3.33 -74.93
N TYR A 624 24.13 -2.34 -74.55
CA TYR A 624 24.95 -1.56 -75.48
C TYR A 624 26.05 -2.38 -76.16
N LYS A 625 26.67 -3.32 -75.42
CA LYS A 625 27.67 -4.24 -75.97
C LYS A 625 27.09 -5.25 -76.95
N SER A 626 25.82 -5.65 -76.78
CA SER A 626 25.16 -6.56 -77.73
C SER A 626 24.79 -5.88 -79.05
N ASN A 627 24.56 -4.55 -79.04
CA ASN A 627 24.18 -3.78 -80.23
C ASN A 627 25.35 -3.21 -81.05
N THR A 628 26.59 -3.25 -80.53
CA THR A 628 27.80 -2.75 -81.23
C THR A 628 28.68 -3.87 -81.79
N GLY A 629 28.21 -5.12 -81.74
CA GLY A 629 28.92 -6.32 -82.20
C GLY A 629 28.37 -6.95 -83.48
N GLN A 630 27.95 -6.15 -84.46
CA GLN A 630 27.73 -6.56 -85.85
C GLN A 630 28.23 -5.48 -86.81
#